data_AF-A0A978TNT2-F1
#
_entry.id   AF-A0A978TNT2-F1
#
_cell.length_a   1.000
_cell.length_b   1.000
_cell.length_c   1.000
_cell.angle_alpha   90.00
_cell.angle_beta   90.00
_cell.angle_gamma   90.00
#
_symmetry.space_group_name_H-M   'P 1'
#
loop_
_entity.id
_entity.type
_entity.pdbx_description
1 polymer ?
#
loop_
_entity_poly.entity_id
_entity_poly.type
_entity_poly.pdbx_seq_one_letter_code
_entity_poly.pdbx_strand_id
1 'polypeptide(L)'
;MVATREQTQPQSLPPSNSHKVAVLLMGYGEVESYDDFANYNEQALNLLTAKFAPVPDWLYPPLARLLAIFDRHEWGHQHHDFISPHNAIFEKQREGIETALQQRWGDEVRVFKAFNFCAPFLPEQVLAEIRSQGFSKILIYPLLVVDSIFTSGIAVEQVNRALVQLAEGDVHWLKGLQYIPSFFDRPEYLDLMAKMVEEKIAAELAEAYLPSQIGIVLMNHGCPMKAKGFTSGVDESQALYEAVRERLIYRYPLISVGWLNHDTPMIEWTQPDAKQATQNLIQLGAKAIVMMPIGFATENHETLLDVHHIIHALHKRYPDVTYVQMPCVNDRPEFLEMVADWAIPHIEALMSSEGVEVNPALAIERARKFHSHDEDGMQHQDRSHGHSHNGHHHHGHSHHPHSEGRHHHHHHH
;
A
#
# COMPACT_ATOMS: atom_id res chain seq x y z
N MET A 1 47.99 -44.12 13.17
CA MET A 1 46.77 -44.16 12.34
C MET A 1 46.23 -42.75 12.26
N VAL A 2 46.36 -42.11 11.10
CA VAL A 2 45.93 -40.73 10.83
C VAL A 2 44.49 -40.83 10.32
N ALA A 3 43.54 -40.27 11.07
CA ALA A 3 42.13 -40.23 10.68
C ALA A 3 41.92 -39.08 9.67
N THR A 4 41.53 -39.45 8.46
CA THR A 4 41.15 -38.53 7.38
C THR A 4 39.81 -37.87 7.66
N ARG A 5 39.78 -36.55 7.46
CA ARG A 5 38.59 -35.68 7.55
C ARG A 5 37.71 -35.92 6.33
N GLU A 6 36.46 -36.34 6.52
CA GLU A 6 35.46 -36.35 5.46
C GLU A 6 35.20 -34.90 5.01
N GLN A 7 35.42 -34.64 3.73
CA GLN A 7 35.03 -33.41 3.06
C GLN A 7 33.54 -33.52 2.72
N THR A 8 32.70 -32.77 3.45
CA THR A 8 31.32 -32.54 3.08
C THR A 8 31.29 -31.77 1.75
N GLN A 9 30.81 -32.40 0.68
CA GLN A 9 30.60 -31.72 -0.60
C GLN A 9 29.52 -30.63 -0.45
N PRO A 10 29.72 -29.43 -1.01
CA PRO A 10 28.67 -28.44 -1.12
C PRO A 10 27.54 -28.99 -2.00
N GLN A 11 26.30 -28.97 -1.50
CA GLN A 11 25.13 -29.26 -2.32
C GLN A 11 25.09 -28.28 -3.49
N SER A 12 25.23 -28.79 -4.72
CA SER A 12 25.08 -28.00 -5.93
C SER A 12 23.63 -27.55 -6.07
N LEU A 13 23.39 -26.24 -6.00
CA LEU A 13 22.11 -25.63 -6.34
C LEU A 13 21.71 -26.05 -7.78
N PRO A 14 20.43 -26.38 -8.04
CA PRO A 14 19.98 -26.69 -9.39
C PRO A 14 20.24 -25.51 -10.33
N PRO A 15 20.52 -25.75 -11.63
CA PRO A 15 20.73 -24.68 -12.59
C PRO A 15 19.51 -23.76 -12.62
N SER A 16 19.74 -22.47 -12.33
CA SER A 16 18.73 -21.40 -12.40
C SER A 16 18.06 -21.42 -13.77
N ASN A 17 16.77 -21.77 -13.80
CA ASN A 17 15.99 -21.73 -15.02
C ASN A 17 15.61 -20.27 -15.28
N SER A 18 16.36 -19.57 -16.13
CA SER A 18 16.32 -18.11 -16.33
C SER A 18 15.00 -17.54 -16.85
N HIS A 19 14.04 -18.42 -17.15
CA HIS A 19 12.72 -18.08 -17.67
C HIS A 19 11.61 -18.14 -16.61
N LYS A 20 11.86 -18.61 -15.38
CA LYS A 20 10.79 -18.69 -14.38
C LYS A 20 10.60 -17.36 -13.63
N VAL A 21 9.34 -16.92 -13.49
CA VAL A 21 8.94 -15.72 -12.77
C VAL A 21 8.14 -16.09 -11.52
N ALA A 22 8.58 -15.59 -10.38
CA ALA A 22 7.84 -15.68 -9.13
C ALA A 22 7.06 -14.37 -8.93
N VAL A 23 5.74 -14.47 -8.81
CA VAL A 23 4.89 -13.35 -8.37
C VAL A 23 4.83 -13.41 -6.85
N LEU A 24 5.46 -12.45 -6.19
CA LEU A 24 5.40 -12.28 -4.74
C LEU A 24 4.17 -11.43 -4.42
N LEU A 25 3.02 -12.09 -4.26
CA LEU A 25 1.75 -11.45 -3.91
C LEU A 25 1.76 -11.11 -2.41
N MET A 26 1.75 -9.82 -2.08
CA MET A 26 1.91 -9.35 -0.71
C MET A 26 0.61 -8.81 -0.12
N GLY A 27 0.28 -9.26 1.08
CA GLY A 27 -0.83 -8.76 1.89
C GLY A 27 -0.36 -8.26 3.25
N TYR A 28 -1.27 -7.68 4.03
CA TYR A 28 -0.96 -7.30 5.41
C TYR A 28 -0.68 -8.54 6.26
N GLY A 29 -1.59 -9.53 6.16
CA GLY A 29 -1.63 -10.71 7.03
C GLY A 29 -2.18 -10.34 8.40
N GLU A 30 -3.12 -11.12 8.91
CA GLU A 30 -3.65 -10.92 10.26
C GLU A 30 -3.38 -12.14 11.13
N VAL A 31 -3.46 -11.93 12.44
CA VAL A 31 -3.14 -12.94 13.43
C VAL A 31 -4.24 -14.02 13.44
N GLU A 32 -3.85 -15.27 13.18
CA GLU A 32 -4.75 -16.44 13.23
C GLU A 32 -4.72 -17.16 14.59
N SER A 33 -3.74 -16.82 15.45
CA SER A 33 -3.56 -17.42 16.77
C SER A 33 -3.29 -16.38 17.84
N TYR A 34 -3.98 -16.49 18.98
CA TYR A 34 -3.85 -15.57 20.11
C TYR A 34 -2.43 -15.48 20.70
N ASP A 35 -1.57 -16.46 20.41
CA ASP A 35 -0.18 -16.49 20.86
C ASP A 35 0.74 -15.62 20.00
N ASP A 36 0.33 -15.29 18.77
CA ASP A 36 1.14 -14.55 17.80
C ASP A 36 0.90 -13.03 17.80
N PHE A 37 -0.11 -12.53 18.53
CA PHE A 37 -0.39 -11.09 18.63
C PHE A 37 0.81 -10.26 19.07
N ALA A 38 1.62 -10.78 20.00
CA ALA A 38 2.78 -10.03 20.46
C ALA A 38 3.82 -9.85 19.35
N ASN A 39 4.03 -10.85 18.50
CA ASN A 39 4.98 -10.79 17.39
C ASN A 39 4.45 -9.90 16.24
N TYR A 40 3.15 -9.97 15.98
CA TYR A 40 2.47 -9.12 15.00
C TYR A 40 2.49 -7.65 15.44
N ASN A 41 2.09 -7.36 16.68
CA ASN A 41 2.07 -6.01 17.22
C ASN A 41 3.49 -5.44 17.32
N GLU A 42 4.51 -6.25 17.64
CA GLU A 42 5.89 -5.77 17.67
C GLU A 42 6.37 -5.36 16.28
N GLN A 43 6.07 -6.16 15.25
CA GLN A 43 6.41 -5.83 13.86
C GLN A 43 5.63 -4.61 13.34
N ALA A 44 4.32 -4.58 13.56
CA ALA A 44 3.46 -3.46 13.17
C ALA A 44 3.88 -2.17 13.88
N LEU A 45 4.10 -2.23 15.19
CA LEU A 45 4.51 -1.07 15.98
C LEU A 45 5.92 -0.60 15.58
N ASN A 46 6.87 -1.49 15.36
CA ASN A 46 8.21 -1.10 14.90
C ASN A 46 8.14 -0.41 13.54
N LEU A 47 7.45 -1.00 12.56
CA LEU A 47 7.40 -0.48 11.20
C LEU A 47 6.54 0.79 11.06
N LEU A 48 5.41 0.88 11.77
CA LEU A 48 4.49 2.01 11.70
C LEU A 48 4.97 3.15 12.60
N THR A 49 5.35 2.87 13.85
CA THR A 49 5.71 3.92 14.82
C THR A 49 7.04 4.58 14.45
N ALA A 50 8.00 3.84 13.88
CA ALA A 50 9.24 4.43 13.38
C ALA A 50 9.00 5.57 12.36
N LYS A 51 7.88 5.54 11.61
CA LYS A 51 7.51 6.62 10.68
C LYS A 51 6.90 7.84 11.40
N PHE A 52 6.30 7.66 12.57
CA PHE A 52 5.66 8.73 13.35
C PHE A 52 6.58 9.36 14.41
N ALA A 53 7.46 8.59 15.05
CA ALA A 53 8.38 9.06 16.08
C ALA A 53 9.55 8.08 16.26
N PRO A 54 10.77 8.56 16.57
CA PRO A 54 11.85 7.67 16.97
C PRO A 54 11.57 7.12 18.36
N VAL A 55 10.89 5.97 18.42
CA VAL A 55 10.69 5.22 19.66
C VAL A 55 11.89 4.29 19.86
N PRO A 56 12.53 4.27 21.04
CA PRO A 56 13.64 3.35 21.30
C PRO A 56 13.24 1.88 21.14
N ASP A 57 14.09 1.08 20.47
CA ASP A 57 13.77 -0.31 20.12
C ASP A 57 13.37 -1.18 21.31
N TRP A 58 13.95 -0.93 22.48
CA TRP A 58 13.65 -1.68 23.72
C TRP A 58 12.21 -1.47 24.22
N LEU A 59 11.50 -0.46 23.73
CA LEU A 59 10.12 -0.16 24.13
C LEU A 59 9.08 -0.91 23.29
N TYR A 60 9.44 -1.45 22.12
CA TYR A 60 8.50 -2.18 21.26
C TYR A 60 8.02 -3.51 21.88
N PRO A 61 8.89 -4.41 22.39
CA PRO A 61 8.44 -5.68 22.96
C PRO A 61 7.44 -5.55 24.13
N PRO A 62 7.62 -4.66 25.13
CA PRO A 62 6.66 -4.52 26.21
C PRO A 62 5.34 -3.88 25.75
N LEU A 63 5.35 -2.91 24.81
CA LEU A 63 4.13 -2.29 24.29
C LEU A 63 3.34 -3.28 23.41
N ALA A 64 4.02 -4.07 22.59
CA ALA A 64 3.41 -5.11 21.77
C ALA A 64 2.70 -6.18 22.61
N ARG A 65 3.29 -6.60 23.73
CA ARG A 65 2.66 -7.53 24.67
C ARG A 65 1.42 -6.93 25.34
N LEU A 66 1.42 -5.63 25.62
CA LEU A 66 0.28 -4.94 26.19
C LEU A 66 -0.88 -4.85 25.18
N LEU A 67 -0.60 -4.44 23.95
CA LEU A 67 -1.59 -4.46 22.85
C LEU A 67 -2.16 -5.87 22.65
N ALA A 68 -1.30 -6.90 22.65
CA ALA A 68 -1.72 -8.30 22.53
C ALA A 68 -2.65 -8.77 23.68
N ILE A 69 -2.65 -8.11 24.85
CA ILE A 69 -3.61 -8.40 25.91
C ILE A 69 -4.97 -7.76 25.60
N PHE A 70 -4.98 -6.52 25.08
CA PHE A 70 -6.22 -5.85 24.66
C PHE A 70 -6.87 -6.57 23.48
N ASP A 71 -6.10 -6.90 22.44
CA ASP A 71 -6.59 -7.60 21.26
C ASP A 71 -7.16 -8.98 21.63
N ARG A 72 -6.47 -9.73 22.51
CA ARG A 72 -6.99 -11.00 23.04
C ARG A 72 -8.31 -10.84 23.78
N HIS A 73 -8.48 -9.77 24.55
CA HIS A 73 -9.73 -9.52 25.26
C HIS A 73 -10.86 -9.16 24.29
N GLU A 74 -10.58 -8.33 23.29
CA GLU A 74 -11.56 -7.94 22.27
C GLU A 74 -11.95 -9.11 21.36
N TRP A 75 -10.99 -9.78 20.75
CA TRP A 75 -11.24 -10.87 19.79
C TRP A 75 -11.72 -12.13 20.50
N GLY A 76 -11.12 -12.50 21.63
CA GLY A 76 -11.49 -13.69 22.41
C GLY A 76 -12.80 -13.51 23.17
N HIS A 77 -12.81 -12.62 24.15
CA HIS A 77 -13.91 -12.53 25.10
C HIS A 77 -15.13 -11.75 24.60
N GLN A 78 -14.95 -10.70 23.80
CA GLN A 78 -16.07 -9.88 23.33
C GLN A 78 -16.67 -10.39 22.01
N HIS A 79 -15.89 -11.09 21.19
CA HIS A 79 -16.31 -11.55 19.86
C HIS A 79 -16.29 -13.08 19.68
N HIS A 80 -16.42 -13.82 20.78
CA HIS A 80 -16.56 -15.29 20.75
C HIS A 80 -15.42 -16.01 20.02
N ASP A 81 -14.19 -15.70 20.40
CA ASP A 81 -12.99 -16.25 19.77
C ASP A 81 -12.91 -15.92 18.26
N PHE A 82 -13.13 -14.65 17.91
CA PHE A 82 -13.01 -14.17 16.54
C PHE A 82 -11.60 -14.44 16.00
N ILE A 83 -11.56 -15.00 14.80
CA ILE A 83 -10.36 -15.21 14.00
C ILE A 83 -10.60 -14.53 12.66
N SER A 84 -9.68 -13.65 12.28
CA SER A 84 -9.82 -12.94 11.01
C SER A 84 -9.82 -13.90 9.82
N PRO A 85 -10.76 -13.76 8.87
CA PRO A 85 -10.75 -14.56 7.65
C PRO A 85 -9.72 -14.06 6.62
N HIS A 86 -8.97 -12.99 6.92
CA HIS A 86 -8.04 -12.33 6.00
C HIS A 86 -7.10 -13.33 5.31
N ASN A 87 -6.37 -14.13 6.10
CA ASN A 87 -5.34 -15.03 5.56
C ASN A 87 -5.93 -16.13 4.67
N ALA A 88 -7.13 -16.61 5.01
CA ALA A 88 -7.84 -17.62 4.23
C ALA A 88 -8.38 -17.06 2.91
N ILE A 89 -8.95 -15.84 2.93
CA ILE A 89 -9.40 -15.18 1.70
C ILE A 89 -8.20 -14.82 0.82
N PHE A 90 -7.11 -14.33 1.41
CA PHE A 90 -5.89 -14.01 0.68
C PHE A 90 -5.26 -15.25 0.02
N GLU A 91 -5.37 -16.43 0.64
CA GLU A 91 -4.96 -17.68 -0.01
C GLU A 91 -5.83 -17.99 -1.24
N LYS A 92 -7.15 -17.82 -1.16
CA LYS A 92 -8.02 -17.98 -2.34
C LYS A 92 -7.72 -16.97 -3.43
N GLN A 93 -7.40 -15.73 -3.06
CA GLN A 93 -6.94 -14.71 -4.01
C GLN A 93 -5.66 -15.19 -4.70
N ARG A 94 -4.66 -15.65 -3.95
CA ARG A 94 -3.41 -16.21 -4.48
C ARG A 94 -3.68 -17.37 -5.46
N GLU A 95 -4.51 -18.34 -5.06
CA GLU A 95 -4.87 -19.51 -5.88
C GLU A 95 -5.58 -19.13 -7.18
N GLY A 96 -6.55 -18.21 -7.12
CA GLY A 96 -7.29 -17.79 -8.31
C GLY A 96 -6.44 -16.96 -9.27
N ILE A 97 -5.59 -16.05 -8.75
CA ILE A 97 -4.62 -15.30 -9.56
C ILE A 97 -3.61 -16.26 -10.20
N GLU A 98 -3.08 -17.22 -9.44
CA GLU A 98 -2.16 -18.23 -9.97
C GLU A 98 -2.82 -19.04 -11.08
N THR A 99 -4.06 -19.50 -10.87
CA THR A 99 -4.81 -20.24 -11.87
C THR A 99 -4.96 -19.43 -13.17
N ALA A 100 -5.31 -18.14 -13.08
CA ALA A 100 -5.44 -17.27 -14.23
C ALA A 100 -4.10 -17.07 -14.97
N LEU A 101 -3.00 -16.85 -14.25
CA LEU A 101 -1.68 -16.69 -14.85
C LEU A 101 -1.16 -18.00 -15.49
N GLN A 102 -1.41 -19.14 -14.85
CA GLN A 102 -0.98 -20.45 -15.33
C GLN A 102 -1.72 -20.88 -16.61
N GLN A 103 -2.92 -20.37 -16.89
CA GLN A 103 -3.56 -20.57 -18.20
C GLN A 103 -2.69 -20.09 -19.36
N ARG A 104 -1.83 -19.09 -19.12
CA ARG A 104 -0.96 -18.50 -20.13
C ARG A 104 0.46 -19.03 -20.10
N TRP A 105 1.04 -19.25 -18.91
CA TRP A 105 2.46 -19.58 -18.76
C TRP A 105 2.74 -20.94 -18.11
N GLY A 106 1.71 -21.68 -17.69
CA GLY A 106 1.88 -22.93 -16.93
C GLY A 106 2.85 -22.76 -15.76
N ASP A 107 3.73 -23.74 -15.56
CA ASP A 107 4.69 -23.78 -14.44
C ASP A 107 5.88 -22.79 -14.56
N GLU A 108 5.89 -21.94 -15.60
CA GLU A 108 6.88 -20.86 -15.73
C GLU A 108 6.56 -19.67 -14.82
N VAL A 109 5.30 -19.50 -14.42
CA VAL A 109 4.84 -18.47 -13.48
C VAL A 109 4.21 -19.13 -12.27
N ARG A 110 4.63 -18.70 -11.08
CA ARG A 110 4.07 -19.17 -9.80
C ARG A 110 3.80 -18.00 -8.87
N VAL A 111 2.71 -18.05 -8.12
CA VAL A 111 2.32 -17.00 -7.17
C VAL A 111 2.62 -17.46 -5.75
N PHE A 112 3.48 -16.70 -5.08
CA PHE A 112 3.87 -16.90 -3.69
C PHE A 112 3.20 -15.83 -2.83
N LYS A 113 2.53 -16.26 -1.76
CA LYS A 113 1.96 -15.35 -0.77
C LYS A 113 3.03 -14.92 0.22
N ALA A 114 3.11 -13.62 0.49
CA ALA A 114 3.86 -13.07 1.59
C ALA A 114 2.99 -12.09 2.40
N PHE A 115 3.25 -12.04 3.70
CA PHE A 115 2.60 -11.10 4.61
C PHE A 115 3.62 -10.14 5.20
N ASN A 116 3.20 -8.89 5.39
CA ASN A 116 4.05 -7.88 6.01
C ASN A 116 4.31 -8.18 7.50
N PHE A 117 3.37 -8.81 8.20
CA PHE A 117 3.47 -8.95 9.67
C PHE A 117 3.29 -10.37 10.21
N CYS A 118 2.87 -11.33 9.37
CA CYS A 118 2.50 -12.66 9.82
C CYS A 118 3.47 -13.75 9.32
N ALA A 119 4.15 -14.42 10.24
CA ALA A 119 4.85 -15.68 9.97
C ALA A 119 3.83 -16.83 9.72
N PRO A 120 4.19 -17.90 9.00
CA PRO A 120 5.49 -18.22 8.39
C PRO A 120 5.69 -17.64 6.96
N PHE A 121 4.96 -16.59 6.60
CA PHE A 121 4.98 -15.99 5.25
C PHE A 121 5.66 -14.62 5.21
N LEU A 122 6.65 -14.37 6.08
CA LEU A 122 7.40 -13.11 6.02
C LEU A 122 8.26 -13.05 4.74
N PRO A 123 8.57 -11.86 4.20
CA PRO A 123 9.29 -11.73 2.94
C PRO A 123 10.62 -12.50 2.90
N GLU A 124 11.37 -12.51 4.00
CA GLU A 124 12.63 -13.28 4.14
C GLU A 124 12.44 -14.79 4.01
N GLN A 125 11.34 -15.34 4.53
CA GLN A 125 11.01 -16.77 4.48
C GLN A 125 10.58 -17.16 3.06
N VAL A 126 9.69 -16.37 2.47
CA VAL A 126 9.14 -16.62 1.15
C VAL A 126 10.19 -16.43 0.06
N LEU A 127 11.06 -15.42 0.17
CA LEU A 127 12.17 -15.22 -0.77
C LEU A 127 13.21 -16.36 -0.71
N ALA A 128 13.46 -16.93 0.46
CA ALA A 128 14.29 -18.12 0.60
C ALA A 128 13.65 -19.33 -0.10
N GLU A 129 12.33 -19.50 0.02
CA GLU A 129 11.58 -20.53 -0.71
C GLU A 129 11.68 -20.32 -2.22
N ILE A 130 11.40 -19.10 -2.72
CA ILE A 130 11.48 -18.74 -4.14
C ILE A 130 12.87 -19.06 -4.70
N ARG A 131 13.93 -18.70 -3.97
CA ARG A 131 15.32 -19.01 -4.34
C ARG A 131 15.56 -20.52 -4.41
N SER A 132 15.09 -21.28 -3.41
CA SER A 132 15.28 -22.73 -3.35
C SER A 132 14.58 -23.48 -4.49
N GLN A 133 13.47 -22.94 -5.00
CA GLN A 133 12.71 -23.48 -6.12
C GLN A 133 13.27 -23.07 -7.49
N GLY A 134 14.37 -22.32 -7.53
CA GLY A 134 15.10 -21.99 -8.76
C GLY A 134 14.47 -20.89 -9.61
N PHE A 135 13.52 -20.14 -9.06
CA PHE A 135 13.11 -18.86 -9.64
C PHE A 135 14.30 -17.90 -9.59
N SER A 136 14.36 -16.93 -10.50
CA SER A 136 15.41 -15.90 -10.49
C SER A 136 14.90 -14.53 -10.94
N LYS A 137 13.61 -14.43 -11.25
CA LYS A 137 12.92 -13.19 -11.61
C LYS A 137 11.73 -13.04 -10.68
N ILE A 138 11.60 -11.88 -10.06
CA ILE A 138 10.51 -11.61 -9.10
C ILE A 138 9.68 -10.43 -9.58
N LEU A 139 8.36 -10.62 -9.54
CA LEU A 139 7.39 -9.55 -9.57
C LEU A 139 6.91 -9.29 -8.14
N ILE A 140 7.29 -8.17 -7.55
CA ILE A 140 6.76 -7.72 -6.26
C ILE A 140 5.36 -7.17 -6.52
N TYR A 141 4.35 -7.80 -5.92
CA TYR A 141 2.96 -7.45 -6.17
C TYR A 141 2.18 -7.28 -4.86
N PRO A 142 2.26 -6.11 -4.21
CA PRO A 142 1.39 -5.81 -3.08
C PRO A 142 -0.04 -5.64 -3.56
N LEU A 143 -0.97 -6.40 -2.99
CA LEU A 143 -2.40 -6.29 -3.29
C LEU A 143 -2.99 -5.11 -2.50
N LEU A 144 -2.53 -3.90 -2.84
CA LEU A 144 -2.86 -2.66 -2.14
C LEU A 144 -3.74 -1.77 -3.01
N VAL A 145 -4.91 -1.39 -2.50
CA VAL A 145 -5.80 -0.46 -3.20
C VAL A 145 -5.12 0.89 -3.34
N VAL A 146 -4.56 1.44 -2.25
CA VAL A 146 -3.92 2.75 -2.19
C VAL A 146 -2.48 2.68 -1.70
N ASP A 147 -1.65 3.58 -2.22
CA ASP A 147 -0.25 3.72 -1.88
C ASP A 147 -0.03 4.70 -0.71
N SER A 148 0.86 4.32 0.19
CA SER A 148 1.32 5.13 1.31
C SER A 148 2.65 4.61 1.85
N ILE A 149 3.31 5.44 2.66
CA ILE A 149 4.50 5.02 3.41
C ILE A 149 4.22 3.87 4.39
N PHE A 150 2.94 3.67 4.76
CA PHE A 150 2.47 2.62 5.67
C PHE A 150 2.01 1.35 4.95
N THR A 151 1.93 1.38 3.62
CA THR A 151 1.49 0.24 2.80
C THR A 151 2.63 -0.21 1.88
N SER A 152 2.78 0.37 0.69
CA SER A 152 3.85 -0.04 -0.23
C SER A 152 5.24 0.22 0.35
N GLY A 153 5.40 1.30 1.11
CA GLY A 153 6.66 1.67 1.72
C GLY A 153 7.19 0.55 2.61
N ILE A 154 6.30 -0.08 3.38
CA ILE A 154 6.64 -1.24 4.22
C ILE A 154 6.95 -2.47 3.36
N ALA A 155 6.10 -2.78 2.37
CA ALA A 155 6.29 -3.95 1.52
C ALA A 155 7.65 -3.92 0.80
N VAL A 156 7.98 -2.79 0.17
CA VAL A 156 9.25 -2.59 -0.53
C VAL A 156 10.43 -2.58 0.43
N GLU A 157 10.32 -1.93 1.60
CA GLU A 157 11.37 -1.93 2.63
C GLU A 157 11.69 -3.35 3.10
N GLN A 158 10.67 -4.16 3.39
CA GLN A 158 10.86 -5.53 3.88
C GLN A 158 11.43 -6.45 2.81
N VAL A 159 10.96 -6.35 1.55
CA VAL A 159 11.53 -7.11 0.44
C VAL A 159 12.99 -6.75 0.24
N ASN A 160 13.33 -5.45 0.20
CA ASN A 160 14.73 -5.01 0.04
C ASN A 160 15.61 -5.52 1.18
N ARG A 161 15.15 -5.44 2.43
CA ARG A 161 15.88 -5.96 3.60
C ARG A 161 16.12 -7.48 3.48
N ALA A 162 15.10 -8.24 3.10
CA ALA A 162 15.21 -9.67 2.92
C ALA A 162 16.16 -10.04 1.76
N LEU A 163 16.14 -9.31 0.66
CA LEU A 163 17.06 -9.51 -0.46
C LEU A 163 18.52 -9.25 -0.08
N VAL A 164 18.78 -8.23 0.76
CA VAL A 164 20.13 -7.97 1.29
C VAL A 164 20.61 -9.10 2.19
N GLN A 165 19.73 -9.65 3.05
CA GLN A 165 20.07 -10.77 3.93
C GLN A 165 20.35 -12.08 3.18
N LEU A 166 19.66 -12.30 2.05
CA LEU A 166 19.82 -13.49 1.21
C LEU A 166 20.98 -13.40 0.21
N ALA A 167 21.67 -12.25 0.14
CA ALA A 167 22.82 -12.07 -0.73
C ALA A 167 24.04 -12.85 -0.20
N GLU A 168 24.70 -13.62 -1.07
CA GLU A 168 25.92 -14.36 -0.75
C GLU A 168 27.13 -13.70 -1.42
N GLY A 169 27.84 -12.85 -0.66
CA GLY A 169 28.95 -12.06 -1.19
C GLY A 169 28.47 -10.99 -2.19
N ASP A 170 29.21 -10.80 -3.29
CA ASP A 170 28.91 -9.78 -4.30
C ASP A 170 27.91 -10.24 -5.39
N VAL A 171 27.37 -11.46 -5.29
CA VAL A 171 26.51 -12.06 -6.33
C VAL A 171 25.07 -12.19 -5.84
N HIS A 172 24.16 -11.45 -6.47
CA HIS A 172 22.72 -11.63 -6.27
C HIS A 172 22.18 -12.76 -7.16
N TRP A 173 21.36 -13.66 -6.62
CA TRP A 173 20.70 -14.72 -7.39
C TRP A 173 19.58 -14.21 -8.32
N LEU A 174 19.11 -12.98 -8.08
CA LEU A 174 18.10 -12.32 -8.89
C LEU A 174 18.67 -11.80 -10.21
N LYS A 175 17.96 -12.11 -11.28
CA LYS A 175 18.23 -11.70 -12.67
C LYS A 175 17.24 -10.65 -13.17
N GLY A 176 16.14 -10.43 -12.45
CA GLY A 176 15.13 -9.43 -12.78
C GLY A 176 14.18 -9.16 -11.61
N LEU A 177 13.80 -7.89 -11.47
CA LEU A 177 12.87 -7.43 -10.45
C LEU A 177 11.91 -6.42 -11.09
N GLN A 178 10.62 -6.59 -10.87
CA GLN A 178 9.57 -5.64 -11.22
C GLN A 178 8.68 -5.40 -10.00
N TYR A 179 8.00 -4.27 -9.98
CA TYR A 179 7.08 -3.87 -8.93
C TYR A 179 5.79 -3.34 -9.55
N ILE A 180 4.64 -3.74 -9.00
CA ILE A 180 3.32 -3.22 -9.38
C ILE A 180 2.84 -2.26 -8.29
N PRO A 181 2.51 -1.00 -8.62
CA PRO A 181 1.99 -0.03 -7.65
C PRO A 181 0.53 -0.33 -7.26
N SER A 182 -0.04 0.55 -6.43
CA SER A 182 -1.45 0.53 -6.07
C SER A 182 -2.36 0.58 -7.30
N PHE A 183 -3.62 0.14 -7.13
CA PHE A 183 -4.58 0.02 -8.23
C PHE A 183 -5.84 0.89 -8.06
N PHE A 184 -5.79 1.92 -7.21
CA PHE A 184 -6.93 2.78 -6.87
C PHE A 184 -7.62 3.42 -8.08
N ASP A 185 -6.87 3.70 -9.15
CA ASP A 185 -7.33 4.41 -10.34
C ASP A 185 -7.68 3.49 -11.52
N ARG A 186 -7.59 2.17 -11.35
CA ARG A 186 -7.90 1.20 -12.41
C ARG A 186 -9.39 1.25 -12.77
N PRO A 187 -9.76 1.63 -14.00
CA PRO A 187 -11.16 1.82 -14.39
C PRO A 187 -12.06 0.62 -14.10
N GLU A 188 -11.57 -0.59 -14.37
CA GLU A 188 -12.25 -1.86 -14.16
C GLU A 188 -12.51 -2.16 -12.66
N TYR A 189 -11.60 -1.76 -11.77
CA TYR A 189 -11.80 -1.88 -10.32
C TYR A 189 -12.84 -0.86 -9.84
N LEU A 190 -12.76 0.38 -10.32
CA LEU A 190 -13.72 1.44 -10.01
C LEU A 190 -15.14 1.07 -10.46
N ASP A 191 -15.27 0.48 -11.65
CA ASP A 191 -16.52 -0.03 -12.20
C ASP A 191 -17.06 -1.20 -11.36
N LEU A 192 -16.19 -2.13 -10.94
CA LEU A 192 -16.56 -3.24 -10.06
C LEU A 192 -17.07 -2.76 -8.69
N MET A 193 -16.42 -1.76 -8.09
CA MET A 193 -16.86 -1.20 -6.80
C MET A 193 -18.26 -0.59 -6.91
N ALA A 194 -18.51 0.20 -7.96
CA ALA A 194 -19.84 0.75 -8.22
C ALA A 194 -20.87 -0.37 -8.48
N LYS A 195 -20.54 -1.35 -9.33
CA LYS A 195 -21.39 -2.50 -9.64
C LYS A 195 -21.79 -3.27 -8.39
N MET A 196 -20.85 -3.56 -7.49
CA MET A 196 -21.14 -4.25 -6.24
C MET A 196 -22.15 -3.50 -5.38
N VAL A 197 -22.03 -2.17 -5.28
CA VAL A 197 -22.99 -1.32 -4.54
C VAL A 197 -24.37 -1.39 -5.18
N GLU A 198 -24.45 -1.27 -6.49
CA GLU A 198 -25.73 -1.34 -7.23
C GLU A 198 -26.41 -2.71 -7.10
N GLU A 199 -25.64 -3.80 -7.22
CA GLU A 199 -26.13 -5.18 -7.03
C GLU A 199 -26.72 -5.36 -5.62
N LYS A 200 -26.01 -4.88 -4.59
CA LYS A 200 -26.46 -4.99 -3.20
C LYS A 200 -27.73 -4.19 -2.94
N ILE A 201 -27.80 -2.95 -3.43
CA ILE A 201 -28.99 -2.11 -3.31
C ILE A 201 -30.18 -2.74 -4.03
N ALA A 202 -29.98 -3.25 -5.25
CA ALA A 202 -31.03 -3.92 -6.01
C ALA A 202 -31.57 -5.17 -5.30
N ALA A 203 -30.69 -5.95 -4.67
CA ALA A 203 -31.05 -7.19 -3.99
C ALA A 203 -31.77 -6.97 -2.65
N GLU A 204 -31.40 -5.94 -1.88
CA GLU A 204 -31.83 -5.84 -0.47
C GLU A 204 -32.65 -4.59 -0.13
N LEU A 205 -32.55 -3.52 -0.93
CA LEU A 205 -33.10 -2.21 -0.55
C LEU A 205 -34.10 -1.62 -1.56
N ALA A 206 -34.01 -2.00 -2.84
CA ALA A 206 -34.77 -1.37 -3.91
C ALA A 206 -36.30 -1.53 -3.79
N GLU A 207 -36.79 -2.57 -3.12
CA GLU A 207 -38.23 -2.76 -2.87
C GLU A 207 -38.76 -1.84 -1.76
N ALA A 208 -37.92 -1.48 -0.80
CA ALA A 208 -38.32 -0.78 0.42
C ALA A 208 -37.97 0.72 0.40
N TYR A 209 -36.97 1.14 -0.39
CA TYR A 209 -36.43 2.49 -0.36
C TYR A 209 -36.26 3.05 -1.78
N LEU A 210 -36.63 4.33 -1.94
CA LEU A 210 -36.27 5.07 -3.15
C LEU A 210 -34.76 5.34 -3.16
N PRO A 211 -34.12 5.47 -4.34
CA PRO A 211 -32.69 5.79 -4.42
C PRO A 211 -32.27 7.05 -3.63
N SER A 212 -33.15 8.06 -3.54
CA SER A 212 -32.92 9.27 -2.75
C SER A 212 -32.97 9.07 -1.23
N GLN A 213 -33.44 7.92 -0.75
CA GLN A 213 -33.51 7.55 0.67
C GLN A 213 -32.36 6.61 1.07
N ILE A 214 -31.50 6.21 0.13
CA ILE A 214 -30.37 5.31 0.37
C ILE A 214 -29.10 6.16 0.45
N GLY A 215 -28.49 6.19 1.64
CA GLY A 215 -27.16 6.76 1.85
C GLY A 215 -26.08 5.72 1.58
N ILE A 216 -25.00 6.11 0.92
CA ILE A 216 -23.84 5.26 0.65
C ILE A 216 -22.61 5.87 1.32
N VAL A 217 -22.01 5.12 2.23
CA VAL A 217 -20.72 5.46 2.84
C VAL A 217 -19.66 4.61 2.15
N LEU A 218 -18.84 5.26 1.33
CA LEU A 218 -17.69 4.66 0.67
C LEU A 218 -16.49 4.76 1.63
N MET A 219 -16.11 3.62 2.20
CA MET A 219 -15.16 3.55 3.31
C MET A 219 -13.73 3.30 2.84
N ASN A 220 -12.81 4.12 3.37
CA ASN A 220 -11.37 3.97 3.22
C ASN A 220 -10.73 3.76 4.60
N HIS A 221 -9.53 3.18 4.63
CA HIS A 221 -8.72 3.14 5.85
C HIS A 221 -8.37 4.56 6.30
N GLY A 222 -8.48 4.85 7.59
CA GLY A 222 -8.12 6.14 8.16
C GLY A 222 -6.66 6.49 7.93
N CYS A 223 -6.37 7.73 7.56
CA CYS A 223 -4.99 8.17 7.34
C CYS A 223 -4.64 9.29 8.33
N PRO A 224 -3.41 9.32 8.87
CA PRO A 224 -2.95 10.46 9.63
C PRO A 224 -2.86 11.69 8.69
N MET A 225 -3.42 12.82 9.12
CA MET A 225 -3.35 14.08 8.38
C MET A 225 -1.92 14.63 8.29
N LYS A 226 -1.04 14.20 9.20
CA LYS A 226 0.37 14.59 9.26
C LYS A 226 1.25 13.35 9.17
N ALA A 227 1.97 13.20 8.07
CA ALA A 227 2.94 12.11 7.85
C ALA A 227 4.38 12.63 7.65
N LYS A 228 4.75 13.75 8.30
CA LYS A 228 6.13 14.32 8.28
C LYS A 228 6.76 14.46 6.88
N GLY A 229 5.94 14.79 5.87
CA GLY A 229 6.39 14.95 4.48
C GLY A 229 6.31 13.69 3.61
N PHE A 230 5.86 12.56 4.15
CA PHE A 230 5.55 11.34 3.40
C PHE A 230 4.10 11.31 2.92
N THR A 231 3.84 10.57 1.85
CA THR A 231 2.49 10.28 1.35
C THR A 231 1.76 9.34 2.33
N SER A 232 0.66 9.82 2.92
CA SER A 232 -0.14 9.07 3.90
C SER A 232 -1.25 8.20 3.28
N GLY A 233 -1.45 8.29 1.96
CA GLY A 233 -2.53 7.60 1.23
C GLY A 233 -3.83 8.40 1.11
N VAL A 234 -3.90 9.61 1.69
CA VAL A 234 -5.10 10.47 1.65
C VAL A 234 -5.48 10.83 0.23
N ASP A 235 -4.53 11.26 -0.59
CA ASP A 235 -4.81 11.76 -1.94
C ASP A 235 -5.37 10.65 -2.85
N GLU A 236 -4.74 9.47 -2.86
CA GLU A 236 -5.24 8.31 -3.62
C GLU A 236 -6.58 7.82 -3.10
N SER A 237 -6.77 7.77 -1.78
CA SER A 237 -8.05 7.38 -1.18
C SER A 237 -9.19 8.35 -1.51
N GLN A 238 -8.90 9.66 -1.58
CA GLN A 238 -9.85 10.68 -1.99
C GLN A 238 -10.17 10.58 -3.49
N ALA A 239 -9.17 10.35 -4.33
CA ALA A 239 -9.35 10.14 -5.76
C ALA A 239 -10.18 8.89 -6.04
N LEU A 240 -9.89 7.78 -5.34
CA LEU A 240 -10.68 6.54 -5.38
C LEU A 240 -12.14 6.81 -5.00
N TYR A 241 -12.37 7.50 -3.88
CA TYR A 241 -13.71 7.87 -3.44
C TYR A 241 -14.46 8.67 -4.51
N GLU A 242 -13.83 9.71 -5.07
CA GLU A 242 -14.49 10.56 -6.05
C GLU A 242 -14.82 9.77 -7.33
N ALA A 243 -13.90 8.94 -7.80
CA ALA A 243 -14.09 8.14 -9.00
C ALA A 243 -15.20 7.07 -8.85
N VAL A 244 -15.34 6.45 -7.68
CA VAL A 244 -16.46 5.52 -7.40
C VAL A 244 -17.75 6.31 -7.20
N ARG A 245 -17.72 7.45 -6.52
CA ARG A 245 -18.88 8.32 -6.31
C ARG A 245 -19.45 8.82 -7.63
N GLU A 246 -18.62 9.27 -8.58
CA GLU A 246 -19.05 9.75 -9.89
C GLU A 246 -19.90 8.72 -10.67
N ARG A 247 -19.60 7.43 -10.48
CA ARG A 247 -20.36 6.32 -11.10
C ARG A 247 -21.74 6.14 -10.47
N LEU A 248 -21.88 6.45 -9.18
CA LEU A 248 -23.09 6.18 -8.39
C LEU A 248 -24.01 7.41 -8.25
N ILE A 249 -23.45 8.63 -8.29
CA ILE A 249 -24.12 9.87 -7.84
C ILE A 249 -25.38 10.22 -8.64
N TYR A 250 -25.44 9.84 -9.92
CA TYR A 250 -26.61 10.09 -10.78
C TYR A 250 -27.84 9.28 -10.36
N ARG A 251 -27.64 8.14 -9.70
CA ARG A 251 -28.72 7.29 -9.19
C ARG A 251 -28.97 7.50 -7.70
N TYR A 252 -27.89 7.67 -6.93
CA TYR A 252 -27.93 7.80 -5.48
C TYR A 252 -27.33 9.15 -5.07
N PRO A 253 -28.14 10.15 -4.69
CA PRO A 253 -27.64 11.50 -4.40
C PRO A 253 -26.95 11.63 -3.02
N LEU A 254 -27.14 10.66 -2.12
CA LEU A 254 -26.62 10.69 -0.75
C LEU A 254 -25.37 9.80 -0.65
N ILE A 255 -24.20 10.36 -0.95
CA ILE A 255 -22.92 9.65 -0.90
C ILE A 255 -21.92 10.43 -0.05
N SER A 256 -21.20 9.74 0.82
CA SER A 256 -20.13 10.34 1.63
C SER A 256 -18.92 9.41 1.70
N VAL A 257 -17.73 10.00 1.76
CA VAL A 257 -16.53 9.28 2.19
C VAL A 257 -16.66 8.99 3.69
N GLY A 258 -16.23 7.80 4.12
CA GLY A 258 -16.09 7.46 5.53
C GLY A 258 -14.69 6.92 5.81
N TRP A 259 -14.02 7.43 6.82
CA TRP A 259 -12.70 6.93 7.21
C TRP A 259 -12.81 5.97 8.40
N LEU A 260 -12.28 4.76 8.27
CA LEU A 260 -12.10 3.81 9.37
C LEU A 260 -10.85 4.20 10.16
N ASN A 261 -11.01 5.12 11.10
CA ASN A 261 -9.92 5.66 11.91
C ASN A 261 -9.66 4.79 13.14
N HIS A 262 -8.39 4.72 13.52
CA HIS A 262 -7.95 4.06 14.74
C HIS A 262 -8.04 5.00 15.94
N ASP A 263 -8.43 4.47 17.11
CA ASP A 263 -8.54 5.22 18.37
C ASP A 263 -7.14 5.42 19.02
N THR A 264 -6.27 6.12 18.32
CA THR A 264 -4.92 6.48 18.81
C THR A 264 -4.90 7.94 19.31
N PRO A 265 -4.70 8.17 20.62
CA PRO A 265 -4.57 9.51 21.16
C PRO A 265 -3.45 10.28 20.44
N MET A 266 -3.63 11.59 20.26
CA MET A 266 -2.64 12.53 19.70
C MET A 266 -2.42 12.45 18.17
N ILE A 267 -3.10 11.56 17.45
CA ILE A 267 -3.07 11.53 15.98
C ILE A 267 -4.31 12.23 15.44
N GLU A 268 -4.09 13.25 14.60
CA GLU A 268 -5.15 13.87 13.81
C GLU A 268 -5.43 12.99 12.59
N TRP A 269 -6.58 12.33 12.58
CA TRP A 269 -7.02 11.45 11.51
C TRP A 269 -7.89 12.17 10.47
N THR A 270 -8.03 11.55 9.30
CA THR A 270 -8.94 11.97 8.24
C THR A 270 -10.39 12.06 8.70
N GLN A 271 -11.15 12.99 8.11
CA GLN A 271 -12.54 13.28 8.47
C GLN A 271 -13.41 13.41 7.20
N PRO A 272 -14.73 13.15 7.30
CA PRO A 272 -15.43 12.61 8.47
C PRO A 272 -15.12 11.12 8.70
N ASP A 273 -14.99 10.70 9.96
CA ASP A 273 -14.96 9.26 10.25
C ASP A 273 -16.25 8.56 9.78
N ALA A 274 -16.21 7.24 9.58
CA ALA A 274 -17.33 6.49 9.01
C ALA A 274 -18.64 6.63 9.82
N LYS A 275 -18.54 6.79 11.15
CA LYS A 275 -19.71 7.01 12.02
C LYS A 275 -20.31 8.40 11.80
N GLN A 276 -19.48 9.44 11.74
CA GLN A 276 -19.90 10.82 11.49
C GLN A 276 -20.45 10.97 10.07
N ALA A 277 -19.80 10.37 9.07
CA ALA A 277 -20.29 10.32 7.70
C ALA A 277 -21.72 9.73 7.64
N THR A 278 -21.93 8.61 8.32
CA THR A 278 -23.25 7.97 8.40
C THR A 278 -24.28 8.87 9.08
N GLN A 279 -23.92 9.52 10.20
CA GLN A 279 -24.82 10.45 10.89
C GLN A 279 -25.22 11.63 10.00
N ASN A 280 -24.29 12.16 9.22
CA ASN A 280 -24.55 13.24 8.27
C ASN A 280 -25.56 12.80 7.21
N LEU A 281 -25.40 11.61 6.63
CA LEU A 281 -26.35 11.08 5.64
C LEU A 281 -27.75 10.85 6.22
N ILE A 282 -27.85 10.36 7.45
CA ILE A 282 -29.14 10.20 8.15
C ILE A 282 -29.82 11.55 8.36
N GLN A 283 -29.06 12.59 8.76
CA GLN A 283 -29.58 13.95 8.91
C GLN A 283 -30.05 14.55 7.57
N LEU A 284 -29.40 14.20 6.47
CA LEU A 284 -29.80 14.59 5.11
C LEU A 284 -31.02 13.82 4.58
N GLY A 285 -31.53 12.82 5.33
CA GLY A 285 -32.77 12.13 5.03
C GLY A 285 -32.64 10.66 4.67
N ALA A 286 -31.42 10.08 4.72
CA ALA A 286 -31.23 8.65 4.47
C ALA A 286 -32.04 7.80 5.47
N LYS A 287 -32.69 6.76 4.94
CA LYS A 287 -33.48 5.76 5.67
C LYS A 287 -32.87 4.37 5.61
N ALA A 288 -32.01 4.13 4.63
CA ALA A 288 -31.10 3.00 4.57
C ALA A 288 -29.67 3.50 4.35
N ILE A 289 -28.69 2.82 4.93
CA ILE A 289 -27.27 3.11 4.80
C ILE A 289 -26.55 1.87 4.28
N VAL A 290 -25.82 2.04 3.18
CA VAL A 290 -24.89 1.05 2.63
C VAL A 290 -23.48 1.46 3.02
N MET A 291 -22.72 0.56 3.65
CA MET A 291 -21.34 0.79 4.07
C MET A 291 -20.42 -0.10 3.23
N MET A 292 -19.70 0.49 2.27
CA MET A 292 -18.89 -0.22 1.27
C MET A 292 -17.39 0.03 1.50
N PRO A 293 -16.58 -0.98 1.88
CA PRO A 293 -15.15 -0.84 2.11
C PRO A 293 -14.32 -0.78 0.81
N ILE A 294 -14.39 0.33 0.08
CA ILE A 294 -13.68 0.51 -1.21
C ILE A 294 -12.15 0.54 -1.07
N GLY A 295 -11.63 0.94 0.10
CA GLY A 295 -10.19 1.00 0.37
C GLY A 295 -9.56 -0.35 0.74
N PHE A 296 -10.33 -1.45 0.74
CA PHE A 296 -9.89 -2.77 1.19
C PHE A 296 -10.18 -3.83 0.12
N ALA A 297 -9.16 -4.61 -0.24
CA ALA A 297 -9.31 -5.69 -1.21
C ALA A 297 -9.76 -7.03 -0.57
N THR A 298 -9.50 -7.19 0.73
CA THR A 298 -9.64 -8.45 1.46
C THR A 298 -10.25 -8.13 2.81
N GLU A 299 -11.24 -8.89 3.26
CA GLU A 299 -11.78 -8.76 4.62
C GLU A 299 -10.66 -8.80 5.65
N ASN A 300 -10.87 -8.05 6.72
CA ASN A 300 -9.95 -7.92 7.84
C ASN A 300 -10.75 -7.56 9.11
N HIS A 301 -10.09 -7.42 10.25
CA HIS A 301 -10.80 -7.08 11.49
C HIS A 301 -11.52 -5.72 11.44
N GLU A 302 -10.95 -4.71 10.77
CA GLU A 302 -11.56 -3.37 10.66
C GLU A 302 -12.87 -3.42 9.88
N THR A 303 -12.84 -4.06 8.71
CA THR A 303 -13.98 -4.18 7.80
C THR A 303 -15.11 -5.04 8.36
N LEU A 304 -14.79 -5.95 9.27
CA LEU A 304 -15.76 -6.81 9.94
C LEU A 304 -16.22 -6.25 11.30
N LEU A 305 -15.31 -6.12 12.25
CA LEU A 305 -15.62 -5.77 13.65
C LEU A 305 -15.85 -4.26 13.82
N ASP A 306 -14.97 -3.40 13.31
CA ASP A 306 -15.12 -1.96 13.54
C ASP A 306 -16.38 -1.42 12.84
N VAL A 307 -16.62 -1.87 11.61
CA VAL A 307 -17.87 -1.54 10.90
C VAL A 307 -19.08 -2.09 11.66
N HIS A 308 -19.02 -3.31 12.20
CA HIS A 308 -20.09 -3.87 13.02
C HIS A 308 -20.35 -3.02 14.29
N HIS A 309 -19.31 -2.61 14.99
CA HIS A 309 -19.39 -1.73 16.15
C HIS A 309 -19.99 -0.36 15.81
N ILE A 310 -19.56 0.22 14.69
CA ILE A 310 -20.09 1.50 14.18
C ILE A 310 -21.60 1.36 13.92
N ILE A 311 -22.01 0.31 13.19
CA ILE A 311 -23.42 0.03 12.90
C ILE A 311 -24.21 -0.17 14.19
N HIS A 312 -23.73 -0.98 15.13
CA HIS A 312 -24.40 -1.23 16.40
C HIS A 312 -24.60 0.06 17.22
N ALA A 313 -23.57 0.90 17.28
CA ALA A 313 -23.65 2.20 17.96
C ALA A 313 -24.65 3.15 17.28
N LEU A 314 -24.71 3.14 15.94
CA LEU A 314 -25.64 3.95 15.16
C LEU A 314 -27.08 3.47 15.31
N HIS A 315 -27.31 2.15 15.26
CA HIS A 315 -28.63 1.54 15.40
C HIS A 315 -29.28 1.84 16.76
N LYS A 316 -28.49 1.90 17.84
CA LYS A 316 -29.00 2.37 19.16
C LYS A 316 -29.55 3.80 19.14
N ARG A 317 -29.00 4.66 18.28
CA ARG A 317 -29.39 6.08 18.16
C ARG A 317 -30.46 6.30 17.09
N TYR A 318 -30.45 5.49 16.04
CA TYR A 318 -31.36 5.57 14.90
C TYR A 318 -31.92 4.18 14.56
N PRO A 319 -32.81 3.63 15.42
CA PRO A 319 -33.30 2.25 15.28
C PRO A 319 -34.18 2.04 14.04
N ASP A 320 -34.74 3.10 13.46
CA ASP A 320 -35.59 3.04 12.27
C ASP A 320 -34.80 3.09 10.94
N VAL A 321 -33.46 3.16 11.00
CA VAL A 321 -32.59 3.17 9.83
C VAL A 321 -32.09 1.76 9.55
N THR A 322 -32.20 1.32 8.30
CA THR A 322 -31.63 0.04 7.84
C THR A 322 -30.14 0.21 7.56
N TYR A 323 -29.31 -0.70 8.06
CA TYR A 323 -27.86 -0.68 7.83
C TYR A 323 -27.43 -1.93 7.07
N VAL A 324 -26.64 -1.74 6.02
CA VAL A 324 -26.10 -2.81 5.18
C VAL A 324 -24.57 -2.69 5.19
N GLN A 325 -23.91 -3.63 5.86
CA GLN A 325 -22.47 -3.83 5.75
C GLN A 325 -22.17 -4.63 4.48
N MET A 326 -21.39 -4.07 3.57
CA MET A 326 -20.94 -4.77 2.37
C MET A 326 -19.61 -5.46 2.59
N PRO A 327 -19.38 -6.60 1.92
CA PRO A 327 -18.07 -7.23 1.93
C PRO A 327 -17.06 -6.44 1.09
N CYS A 328 -15.77 -6.64 1.36
CA CYS A 328 -14.69 -6.32 0.45
C CYS A 328 -14.82 -7.08 -0.89
N VAL A 329 -14.00 -6.72 -1.88
CA VAL A 329 -13.99 -7.43 -3.18
C VAL A 329 -13.57 -8.89 -3.08
N ASN A 330 -12.70 -9.22 -2.10
CA ASN A 330 -12.31 -10.57 -1.72
C ASN A 330 -11.85 -11.42 -2.93
N ASP A 331 -12.36 -12.65 -3.04
CA ASP A 331 -12.04 -13.66 -4.05
C ASP A 331 -13.04 -13.65 -5.23
N ARG A 332 -13.70 -12.52 -5.52
CA ARG A 332 -14.61 -12.41 -6.67
C ARG A 332 -13.85 -12.75 -7.96
N PRO A 333 -14.36 -13.67 -8.81
CA PRO A 333 -13.67 -14.10 -10.03
C PRO A 333 -13.25 -12.93 -10.93
N GLU A 334 -14.14 -11.96 -11.13
CA GLU A 334 -13.90 -10.74 -11.92
C GLU A 334 -12.69 -9.95 -11.39
N PHE A 335 -12.50 -9.89 -10.07
CA PHE A 335 -11.36 -9.20 -9.45
C PHE A 335 -10.06 -10.00 -9.61
N LEU A 336 -10.11 -11.32 -9.43
CA LEU A 336 -8.93 -12.17 -9.59
C LEU A 336 -8.39 -12.15 -11.03
N GLU A 337 -9.29 -12.10 -12.01
CA GLU A 337 -8.95 -11.90 -13.42
C GLU A 337 -8.27 -10.54 -13.64
N MET A 338 -8.84 -9.44 -13.10
CA MET A 338 -8.22 -8.10 -13.20
C MET A 338 -6.80 -8.08 -12.61
N VAL A 339 -6.62 -8.65 -11.41
CA VAL A 339 -5.33 -8.70 -10.72
C VAL A 339 -4.31 -9.53 -11.52
N ALA A 340 -4.73 -10.65 -12.11
CA ALA A 340 -3.87 -11.41 -13.01
C ALA A 340 -3.49 -10.60 -14.27
N ASP A 341 -4.46 -9.93 -14.89
CA ASP A 341 -4.27 -9.11 -16.08
C ASP A 341 -3.31 -7.95 -15.84
N TRP A 342 -3.38 -7.29 -14.69
CA TRP A 342 -2.44 -6.23 -14.31
C TRP A 342 -1.00 -6.75 -14.20
N ALA A 343 -0.79 -8.00 -13.83
CA ALA A 343 0.54 -8.61 -13.73
C ALA A 343 1.15 -8.97 -15.09
N ILE A 344 0.32 -9.22 -16.12
CA ILE A 344 0.75 -9.67 -17.45
C ILE A 344 1.90 -8.84 -18.06
N PRO A 345 1.79 -7.51 -18.23
CA PRO A 345 2.84 -6.74 -18.89
C PRO A 345 4.16 -6.76 -18.10
N HIS A 346 4.10 -6.85 -16.77
CA HIS A 346 5.30 -6.93 -15.92
C HIS A 346 5.96 -8.31 -16.00
N ILE A 347 5.17 -9.39 -16.06
CA ILE A 347 5.65 -10.74 -16.29
C ILE A 347 6.31 -10.84 -17.66
N GLU A 348 5.68 -10.34 -18.72
CA GLU A 348 6.24 -10.30 -20.07
C GLU A 348 7.58 -9.54 -20.11
N ALA A 349 7.66 -8.39 -19.42
CA ALA A 349 8.89 -7.63 -19.29
C ALA A 349 9.99 -8.43 -18.59
N LEU A 350 9.68 -9.11 -17.47
CA LEU A 350 10.62 -10.00 -16.78
C LEU A 350 11.06 -11.15 -17.69
N MET A 351 10.13 -11.82 -18.36
CA MET A 351 10.42 -12.92 -19.28
C MET A 351 11.37 -12.50 -20.41
N SER A 352 11.13 -11.33 -21.01
CA SER A 352 11.91 -10.79 -22.12
C SER A 352 13.28 -10.24 -21.73
N SER A 353 13.48 -9.89 -20.45
CA SER A 353 14.79 -9.42 -19.97
C SER A 353 15.83 -10.54 -19.99
N GLU A 354 16.92 -10.35 -20.74
CA GLU A 354 18.17 -11.08 -20.53
C GLU A 354 18.79 -10.56 -19.23
N GLY A 355 19.14 -11.48 -18.32
CA GLY A 355 19.46 -11.14 -16.93
C GLY A 355 20.49 -10.03 -16.81
N VAL A 356 20.12 -8.93 -16.16
CA VAL A 356 21.08 -7.89 -15.78
C VAL A 356 21.84 -8.46 -14.59
N GLU A 357 23.09 -8.87 -14.79
CA GLU A 357 24.02 -9.05 -13.68
C GLU A 357 24.25 -7.67 -13.05
N VAL A 358 23.51 -7.36 -11.99
CA VAL A 358 23.77 -6.19 -11.16
C VAL A 358 25.05 -6.47 -10.39
N ASN A 359 26.18 -6.03 -10.92
CA ASN A 359 27.46 -6.05 -10.21
C ASN A 359 27.54 -4.82 -9.27
N PRO A 360 27.45 -5.00 -7.94
CA PRO A 360 27.46 -3.89 -7.00
C PRO A 360 28.78 -3.11 -7.03
N ALA A 361 29.90 -3.78 -7.37
CA ALA A 361 31.20 -3.13 -7.50
C ALA A 361 31.21 -2.08 -8.61
N LEU A 362 30.48 -2.32 -9.72
CA LEU A 362 30.34 -1.37 -10.83
C LEU A 362 29.45 -0.16 -10.47
N ALA A 363 28.43 -0.36 -9.63
CA ALA A 363 27.60 0.72 -9.11
C ALA A 363 28.37 1.60 -8.11
N ILE A 364 29.16 0.98 -7.22
CA ILE A 364 30.04 1.67 -6.27
C ILE A 364 31.17 2.40 -7.02
N GLU A 365 31.74 1.83 -8.07
CA GLU A 365 32.78 2.46 -8.88
C GLU A 365 32.24 3.66 -9.68
N ARG A 366 31.00 3.56 -10.20
CA ARG A 366 30.29 4.70 -10.81
C ARG A 366 30.00 5.79 -9.79
N ALA A 367 29.52 5.45 -8.59
CA ALA A 367 29.28 6.41 -7.52
C ALA A 367 30.58 7.10 -7.06
N ARG A 368 31.69 6.35 -6.96
CA ARG A 368 33.02 6.90 -6.65
C ARG A 368 33.58 7.80 -7.75
N LYS A 369 33.34 7.49 -9.04
CA LYS A 369 33.69 8.37 -10.16
C LYS A 369 32.92 9.69 -10.16
N PHE A 370 31.68 9.69 -9.70
CA PHE A 370 30.92 10.93 -9.53
C PHE A 370 31.44 11.76 -8.35
N HIS A 371 31.89 11.13 -7.25
CA HIS A 371 32.48 11.86 -6.12
C HIS A 371 33.94 12.29 -6.33
N SER A 372 34.72 11.64 -7.20
CA SER A 372 36.10 12.06 -7.48
C SER A 372 36.21 13.27 -8.40
N HIS A 373 35.12 13.74 -9.01
CA HIS A 373 35.12 14.94 -9.85
C HIS A 373 34.89 16.25 -9.09
N ASP A 374 34.49 16.18 -7.81
CA ASP A 374 34.24 17.38 -6.98
C ASP A 374 35.41 17.76 -6.05
N GLU A 375 36.47 16.95 -5.95
CA GLU A 375 37.60 17.23 -5.04
C GLU A 375 38.89 17.78 -5.70
N ASP A 376 38.97 17.86 -7.04
CA ASP A 376 40.10 18.51 -7.74
C ASP A 376 39.72 19.93 -8.19
N GLY A 377 39.47 20.83 -7.22
CA GLY A 377 38.98 22.16 -7.56
C GLY A 377 39.06 23.24 -6.49
N MET A 378 39.84 23.10 -5.42
CA MET A 378 40.13 24.24 -4.52
C MET A 378 41.58 24.24 -4.04
N GLN A 379 42.43 24.96 -4.77
CA GLN A 379 43.64 25.56 -4.20
C GLN A 379 43.59 27.09 -4.38
N HIS A 380 43.47 27.77 -3.24
CA HIS A 380 43.67 29.20 -3.07
C HIS A 380 45.09 29.61 -3.46
N GLN A 381 45.24 30.64 -4.31
CA GLN A 381 46.36 31.59 -4.22
C GLN A 381 45.91 33.01 -4.52
N ASP A 382 45.94 33.83 -3.47
CA ASP A 382 46.03 35.29 -3.51
C ASP A 382 47.32 35.75 -4.22
N ARG A 383 47.22 36.75 -5.11
CA ARG A 383 48.27 37.78 -5.35
C ARG A 383 47.81 38.91 -6.29
N SER A 384 47.58 40.07 -5.68
CA SER A 384 48.03 41.44 -6.02
C SER A 384 48.25 41.90 -7.49
N HIS A 385 47.51 42.97 -7.84
CA HIS A 385 47.87 44.22 -8.57
C HIS A 385 48.76 44.22 -9.84
N GLY A 386 48.25 44.87 -10.90
CA GLY A 386 49.10 45.58 -11.89
C GLY A 386 48.55 45.81 -13.31
N HIS A 387 47.83 46.92 -13.50
CA HIS A 387 47.71 47.84 -14.66
C HIS A 387 47.69 47.42 -16.16
N SER A 388 46.64 47.96 -16.83
CA SER A 388 46.51 48.63 -18.17
C SER A 388 46.92 47.89 -19.46
N HIS A 389 46.33 48.09 -20.67
CA HIS A 389 45.68 49.24 -21.31
C HIS A 389 44.74 48.81 -22.48
N ASN A 390 43.76 49.68 -22.76
CA ASN A 390 43.18 50.11 -24.05
C ASN A 390 42.42 49.15 -25.01
N GLY A 391 41.25 49.63 -25.44
CA GLY A 391 40.61 49.21 -26.70
C GLY A 391 39.15 49.62 -26.88
N HIS A 392 38.91 50.90 -27.21
CA HIS A 392 37.65 51.58 -27.55
C HIS A 392 36.56 50.82 -28.34
N HIS A 393 35.27 51.06 -28.05
CA HIS A 393 34.38 52.04 -28.76
C HIS A 393 32.88 51.89 -28.39
N HIS A 394 32.29 52.98 -27.85
CA HIS A 394 31.05 53.69 -28.26
C HIS A 394 29.83 52.89 -28.79
N HIS A 395 28.55 53.21 -28.58
CA HIS A 395 27.67 54.20 -27.94
C HIS A 395 26.26 53.55 -28.12
N GLY A 396 25.19 53.77 -27.36
CA GLY A 396 24.89 54.69 -26.28
C GLY A 396 23.45 54.48 -25.78
N HIS A 397 23.17 55.16 -24.66
CA HIS A 397 21.91 55.80 -24.25
C HIS A 397 20.60 54.99 -24.33
N SER A 398 20.11 54.45 -23.20
CA SER A 398 19.40 55.12 -22.09
C SER A 398 17.92 55.38 -22.39
N HIS A 399 17.03 54.80 -21.59
CA HIS A 399 16.08 55.56 -20.76
C HIS A 399 15.39 54.64 -19.75
N HIS A 400 15.41 55.10 -18.51
CA HIS A 400 14.71 54.66 -17.31
C HIS A 400 13.94 55.94 -16.82
N PRO A 401 13.15 55.93 -15.74
CA PRO A 401 11.95 55.15 -15.42
C PRO A 401 10.81 56.09 -14.92
N HIS A 402 9.82 55.49 -14.22
CA HIS A 402 8.75 56.12 -13.39
C HIS A 402 7.53 56.65 -14.16
N SER A 403 6.29 56.61 -13.67
CA SER A 403 5.78 56.64 -12.29
C SER A 403 4.31 56.17 -12.23
N GLU A 404 3.87 55.99 -10.98
CA GLU A 404 2.55 55.74 -10.39
C GLU A 404 1.31 56.39 -11.03
N GLY A 405 0.14 55.79 -10.74
CA GLY A 405 -1.16 56.44 -10.87
C GLY A 405 -2.32 55.60 -10.32
N ARG A 406 -2.72 55.88 -9.07
CA ARG A 406 -4.04 55.53 -8.52
C ARG A 406 -5.12 56.41 -9.15
N HIS A 407 -6.32 55.85 -9.41
CA HIS A 407 -7.63 56.28 -8.88
C HIS A 407 -8.85 55.85 -9.74
N HIS A 408 -9.85 55.31 -9.02
CA HIS A 408 -11.32 55.54 -9.10
C HIS A 408 -12.29 54.81 -10.08
N HIS A 409 -13.24 54.12 -9.40
CA HIS A 409 -14.72 54.19 -9.46
C HIS A 409 -15.58 53.31 -10.41
N HIS A 410 -16.52 52.60 -9.74
CA HIS A 410 -17.95 52.28 -10.04
C HIS A 410 -18.31 51.63 -11.39
N HIS A 411 -19.24 50.67 -11.51
CA HIS A 411 -20.63 50.64 -11.03
C HIS A 411 -21.27 49.22 -11.13
N HIS A 412 -22.38 49.04 -10.40
CA HIS A 412 -23.49 48.08 -10.54
C HIS A 412 -23.62 47.26 -11.85
N HIS A 413 -23.86 45.95 -11.74
CA HIS A 413 -25.22 45.38 -11.72
C HIS A 413 -25.23 43.92 -11.23
#